data_AF-A0A679K3J2-F1
#
_entry.id   AF-A0A679K3J2-F1
#
_cell.length_a   1.000
_cell.length_b   1.000
_cell.length_c   1.000
_cell.angle_alpha   90.00
_cell.angle_beta   90.00
_cell.angle_gamma   90.00
#
_symmetry.space_group_name_H-M   'P 1'
#
loop_
_entity.id
_entity.type
_entity.pdbx_description
1 polymer ?
#
loop_
_entity_poly.entity_id
_entity_poly.type
_entity_poly.pdbx_seq_one_letter_code
_entity_poly.pdbx_strand_id
1 'polypeptide(L)'
;MAEPISDEERIIAAAVKIGDVALSMPPPARHWTIINTLCGTLDKPDATRYAQPDDQGFLTDQGRFVSRVEALGIAWAAGQLKKAPTMRELYTEDLW
;
A
#
# COMPACT_ATOMS: atom_id res chain seq x y z
N MET A 1 -6.13 26.41 8.39
CA MET A 1 -5.64 26.68 7.02
C MET A 1 -5.56 25.32 6.34
N ALA A 2 -6.29 25.11 5.25
CA ALA A 2 -6.21 23.84 4.51
C ALA A 2 -4.90 23.83 3.72
N GLU A 3 -4.14 22.74 3.82
CA GLU A 3 -2.91 22.56 3.05
C GLU A 3 -3.25 22.51 1.54
N PRO A 4 -2.38 23.04 0.66
CA PRO A 4 -2.61 22.95 -0.77
C PRO A 4 -2.69 21.48 -1.17
N ILE A 5 -3.84 21.08 -1.71
CA ILE A 5 -4.00 19.77 -2.33
C ILE A 5 -3.09 19.77 -3.56
N SER A 6 -1.98 19.04 -3.48
CA SER A 6 -1.17 18.73 -4.66
C SER A 6 -2.06 17.95 -5.63
N ASP A 7 -2.16 18.37 -6.90
CA ASP A 7 -2.86 17.62 -7.95
C ASP A 7 -2.21 16.26 -8.26
N GLU A 8 -1.02 16.00 -7.72
CA GLU A 8 -0.35 14.71 -7.86
C GLU A 8 -0.89 13.69 -6.86
N GLU A 9 -1.49 12.62 -7.37
CA GLU A 9 -1.94 11.45 -6.60
C GLU A 9 -0.84 10.95 -5.67
N ARG A 10 -1.20 10.63 -4.42
CA ARG A 10 -0.24 10.25 -3.36
C ARG A 10 -0.60 8.92 -2.75
N ILE A 11 0.42 8.15 -2.36
CA ILE A 11 0.27 6.96 -1.55
C ILE A 11 0.04 7.34 -0.08
N ILE A 12 -1.07 6.90 0.50
CA ILE A 12 -1.46 7.25 1.89
C ILE A 12 -1.50 6.05 2.84
N ALA A 13 -1.60 4.81 2.34
CA ALA A 13 -1.67 3.61 3.17
C ALA A 13 -1.19 2.37 2.42
N ALA A 14 -0.66 1.39 3.17
CA ALA A 14 -0.47 0.04 2.64
C ALA A 14 -1.82 -0.64 2.48
N ALA A 15 -1.99 -1.47 1.46
CA ALA A 15 -3.25 -2.17 1.21
C ALA A 15 -3.04 -3.62 0.74
N VAL A 16 -4.01 -4.49 1.05
CA VAL A 16 -4.09 -5.87 0.57
C VAL A 16 -5.47 -6.11 -0.01
N LYS A 17 -5.53 -6.70 -1.21
CA LYS A 17 -6.75 -7.06 -1.90
C LYS A 17 -7.20 -8.47 -1.49
N ILE A 18 -8.48 -8.61 -1.18
CA ILE A 18 -9.14 -9.87 -0.80
C ILE A 18 -10.42 -9.97 -1.62
N GLY A 19 -10.37 -10.70 -2.74
CA GLY A 19 -11.47 -10.71 -3.70
C GLY A 19 -11.69 -9.30 -4.24
N ASP A 20 -12.87 -8.74 -4.01
CA ASP A 20 -13.23 -7.39 -4.46
C ASP A 20 -13.02 -6.29 -3.41
N VAL A 21 -12.52 -6.66 -2.22
CA VAL A 21 -12.30 -5.71 -1.11
C VAL A 21 -10.82 -5.40 -0.97
N ALA A 22 -10.47 -4.11 -0.93
CA ALA A 22 -9.15 -3.65 -0.53
C ALA A 22 -9.16 -3.24 0.94
N LEU A 23 -8.31 -3.87 1.75
CA LEU A 23 -8.11 -3.51 3.14
C LEU A 23 -6.82 -2.73 3.28
N SER A 24 -6.90 -1.55 3.88
CA SER A 24 -5.76 -0.65 4.03
C SER A 24 -5.45 -0.34 5.48
N MET A 25 -4.19 -0.11 5.78
CA MET A 25 -3.74 0.43 7.06
C MET A 25 -2.76 1.59 6.83
N PRO A 26 -2.93 2.73 7.53
CA PRO A 26 -2.05 3.87 7.38
C PRO A 26 -0.65 3.58 7.95
N PRO A 27 0.36 4.38 7.58
CA PRO A 27 1.68 4.33 8.19
C PRO A 27 1.58 4.40 9.73
N PRO A 28 2.43 3.68 10.47
CA PRO A 28 3.59 2.90 10.01
C PRO A 28 3.27 1.43 9.64
N ALA A 29 1.99 1.05 9.51
CA ALA A 29 1.61 -0.33 9.21
C ALA A 29 2.21 -0.80 7.88
N ARG A 30 2.64 -2.06 7.82
CA ARG A 30 3.17 -2.70 6.60
C ARG A 30 2.21 -3.76 6.10
N HIS A 31 2.43 -4.30 4.90
CA HIS A 31 1.61 -5.43 4.39
C HIS A 31 1.57 -6.60 5.37
N TRP A 32 2.71 -6.91 6.02
CA TRP A 32 2.77 -7.95 7.06
C TRP A 32 1.86 -7.65 8.26
N THR A 33 1.72 -6.38 8.66
CA THR A 33 0.77 -5.96 9.71
C THR A 33 -0.66 -6.30 9.31
N ILE A 34 -1.04 -5.97 8.07
CA ILE A 34 -2.38 -6.24 7.53
C ILE A 34 -2.65 -7.76 7.52
N ILE A 35 -1.72 -8.54 6.97
CA ILE A 35 -1.84 -10.01 6.87
C ILE A 35 -1.97 -10.66 8.25
N ASN A 36 -1.17 -10.25 9.23
CA ASN A 36 -1.26 -10.81 10.58
C ASN A 36 -2.57 -10.43 11.28
N THR A 37 -3.06 -9.21 11.11
CA THR A 37 -4.38 -8.83 11.61
C THR A 37 -5.48 -9.66 10.95
N LEU A 38 -5.37 -9.96 9.66
CA LEU A 38 -6.31 -10.85 8.97
C LEU A 38 -6.30 -12.28 9.53
N CYS A 39 -5.11 -12.86 9.72
CA CYS A 39 -4.95 -14.18 10.33
C CYS A 39 -5.59 -14.23 11.73
N GLY A 40 -5.26 -13.24 12.58
CA GLY A 40 -5.62 -13.25 14.00
C GLY A 40 -7.03 -12.77 14.32
N THR A 41 -7.58 -11.84 13.54
CA THR A 41 -8.88 -11.19 13.84
C THR A 41 -10.04 -11.80 13.07
N LEU A 42 -9.81 -12.29 11.84
CA LEU A 42 -10.88 -12.80 10.97
C LEU A 42 -10.93 -14.34 10.89
N ASP A 43 -10.13 -15.04 11.70
CA ASP A 43 -10.00 -16.51 11.70
C ASP A 43 -9.82 -17.07 10.27
N LYS A 44 -8.97 -16.39 9.48
CA LYS A 44 -8.64 -16.74 8.10
C LYS A 44 -7.24 -17.36 8.07
N PRO A 45 -7.08 -18.66 8.38
CA PRO A 45 -5.77 -19.30 8.44
C PRO A 45 -5.04 -19.31 7.08
N ASP A 46 -5.78 -19.23 5.97
CA ASP A 46 -5.23 -19.11 4.61
C ASP A 46 -4.86 -17.67 4.23
N ALA A 47 -4.65 -16.76 5.19
CA ALA A 47 -4.29 -15.38 4.85
C ALA A 47 -2.91 -15.25 4.17
N THR A 48 -2.08 -16.30 4.21
CA THR A 48 -0.89 -16.45 3.36
C THR A 48 -1.22 -16.42 1.87
N ARG A 49 -2.45 -16.80 1.46
CA ARG A 49 -2.90 -16.61 0.07
C ARG A 49 -2.97 -15.14 -0.32
N TYR A 50 -3.21 -14.21 0.61
CA TYR A 50 -3.25 -12.76 0.34
C TYR A 50 -1.87 -12.11 0.46
N ALA A 51 -0.84 -12.91 0.79
CA ALA A 51 0.56 -12.49 0.75
C ALA A 51 1.18 -12.65 -0.65
N GLN A 52 0.39 -12.97 -1.67
CA GLN A 52 0.90 -12.96 -3.03
C GLN A 52 1.29 -11.53 -3.45
N PRO A 53 2.34 -11.36 -4.26
CA PRO A 53 2.77 -10.04 -4.72
C PRO A 53 1.64 -9.23 -5.39
N ASP A 54 0.79 -9.90 -6.16
CA ASP A 54 -0.31 -9.28 -6.90
C ASP A 54 -1.46 -8.77 -6.01
N ASP A 55 -1.63 -9.36 -4.83
CA ASP A 55 -2.67 -8.96 -3.87
C ASP A 55 -2.20 -7.81 -2.96
N GLN A 56 -0.89 -7.54 -2.92
CA GLN A 56 -0.32 -6.50 -2.08
C GLN A 56 -0.14 -5.22 -2.88
N GLY A 57 -0.71 -4.12 -2.39
CA GLY A 57 -0.68 -2.83 -3.07
C GLY A 57 -0.76 -1.66 -2.10
N PHE A 58 -1.27 -0.55 -2.58
CA PHE A 58 -1.37 0.68 -1.80
C PHE A 58 -2.71 1.38 -2.05
N LEU A 59 -3.15 2.16 -1.07
CA LEU A 59 -4.28 3.07 -1.21
C LEU A 59 -3.77 4.47 -1.51
N THR A 60 -4.38 5.13 -2.48
CA THR A 60 -4.08 6.52 -2.83
C THR A 60 -5.04 7.51 -2.16
N ASP A 61 -4.65 8.78 -2.10
CA ASP A 61 -5.53 9.88 -1.64
C ASP A 61 -6.77 10.10 -2.53
N GLN A 62 -6.74 9.56 -3.76
CA GLN A 62 -7.90 9.48 -4.67
C GLN A 62 -8.81 8.28 -4.38
N GLY A 63 -8.53 7.49 -3.34
CA GLY A 63 -9.34 6.33 -2.94
C GLY A 63 -9.15 5.10 -3.84
N ARG A 64 -8.07 5.03 -4.63
CA ARG A 64 -7.78 3.91 -5.53
C ARG A 64 -6.87 2.89 -4.86
N PHE A 65 -7.14 1.62 -5.08
CA PHE A 65 -6.16 0.56 -4.86
C PHE A 65 -5.25 0.46 -6.09
N VAL A 66 -3.94 0.52 -5.87
CA VAL A 66 -2.92 0.41 -6.92
C VAL A 66 -1.91 -0.69 -6.59
N SER A 67 -1.38 -1.34 -7.63
CA SER A 67 -0.33 -2.36 -7.48
C SER A 67 0.99 -1.74 -7.03
N ARG A 68 1.96 -2.56 -6.60
CA ARG A 68 3.29 -2.06 -6.21
C ARG A 68 4.05 -1.38 -7.35
N VAL A 69 3.86 -1.83 -8.59
CA VAL A 69 4.49 -1.24 -9.78
C VAL A 69 3.89 0.14 -10.05
N GLU A 70 2.56 0.25 -10.05
CA GLU A 70 1.88 1.53 -10.26
C GLU A 70 2.15 2.51 -9.12
N ALA A 71 2.11 2.01 -7.88
CA ALA A 71 2.40 2.81 -6.70
C ALA A 71 3.81 3.40 -6.74
N LEU A 72 4.80 2.70 -7.31
CA LEU A 72 6.16 3.23 -7.47
C LEU A 72 6.17 4.47 -8.36
N GLY A 73 5.45 4.44 -9.49
CA GLY A 73 5.36 5.58 -10.39
C GLY A 73 4.68 6.79 -9.73
N ILE A 74 3.59 6.54 -9.00
CA ILE A 74 2.87 7.56 -8.25
C ILE A 74 3.77 8.16 -7.15
N ALA A 75 4.40 7.32 -6.33
CA ALA A 75 5.26 7.75 -5.24
C ALA A 75 6.51 8.50 -5.74
N TRP A 76 7.06 8.11 -6.90
CA TRP A 76 8.15 8.83 -7.55
C TRP A 76 7.70 10.22 -8.01
N ALA A 77 6.58 10.31 -8.73
CA ALA A 77 6.03 11.58 -9.21
C ALA A 77 5.72 12.53 -8.03
N ALA A 78 5.09 12.01 -6.99
CA ALA A 78 4.70 12.75 -5.80
C ALA A 78 5.86 13.05 -4.82
N GLY A 79 7.09 12.63 -5.14
CA GLY A 79 8.29 12.84 -4.31
C GLY A 79 8.26 12.16 -2.95
N GLN A 80 7.56 11.03 -2.81
CA GLN A 80 7.35 10.34 -1.53
C GLN A 80 8.45 9.33 -1.15
N LEU A 81 9.39 9.06 -2.06
CA LEU A 81 10.41 8.03 -1.85
C LEU A 81 11.52 8.52 -0.91
N LYS A 82 11.78 7.77 0.18
CA LYS A 82 12.88 8.03 1.11
C LYS A 82 14.26 7.75 0.51
N LYS A 83 14.31 6.88 -0.50
CA LYS A 83 15.52 6.44 -1.19
C LYS A 83 15.17 6.08 -2.63
N ALA A 84 16.17 6.07 -3.51
CA ALA A 84 15.99 5.54 -4.85
C ALA A 84 15.57 4.06 -4.74
N PRO A 85 14.48 3.66 -5.42
CA PRO A 85 14.00 2.30 -5.38
C PRO A 85 15.03 1.41 -6.07
N THR A 86 15.43 0.32 -5.41
CA THR A 86 16.37 -0.66 -5.97
C THR A 86 15.67 -1.67 -6.88
N MET A 87 14.34 -1.69 -6.87
CA MET A 87 13.47 -2.67 -7.49
C MET A 87 12.43 -2.00 -8.39
N ARG A 88 11.80 -2.77 -9.28
CA ARG A 88 10.72 -2.29 -10.17
C ARG A 88 9.35 -2.16 -9.47
N GLU A 89 9.31 -2.32 -8.15
CA GLU A 89 8.10 -2.36 -7.32
C GLU A 89 8.33 -1.58 -6.02
N LEU A 90 7.27 -0.94 -5.52
CA LEU A 90 7.31 -0.18 -4.27
C LEU A 90 7.10 -1.08 -3.04
N TYR A 91 7.95 -0.90 -2.02
CA TYR A 91 7.74 -1.45 -0.69
C TYR A 91 7.39 -0.35 0.31
N THR A 92 6.72 -0.71 1.39
CA THR A 92 6.35 0.25 2.46
C THR A 92 7.57 0.95 3.06
N GLU A 93 8.70 0.24 3.12
CA GLU A 93 10.01 0.70 3.59
C GLU A 93 10.65 1.78 2.69
N ASP A 94 10.17 1.90 1.44
CA ASP A 94 10.62 2.95 0.52
C ASP A 94 9.89 4.27 0.79
N LEU A 95 8.76 4.24 1.50
CA LEU A 95 7.94 5.39 1.87
C LEU A 95 8.14 5.81 3.33
N TRP A 96 8.20 4.86 4.27
CA TRP A 96 8.38 5.11 5.70
C TRP A 96 9.28 4.12 6.44
#